data_AF-A0A2A5V5U1-F1
#
_entry.id   AF-A0A2A5V5U1-F1
#
_cell.length_a   1.000
_cell.length_b   1.000
_cell.length_c   1.000
_cell.angle_alpha   90.00
_cell.angle_beta   90.00
_cell.angle_gamma   90.00
#
_symmetry.space_group_name_H-M   'P 1'
#
loop_
_entity.id
_entity.type
_entity.pdbx_description
1 polymer ?
#
loop_
_entity_poly.entity_id
_entity_poly.type
_entity_poly.pdbx_seq_one_letter_code
_entity_poly.pdbx_strand_id
1 'polypeptide(L)'
;MKLIESLKKKKFLLFNIFFTLYIGINLIGGERGLISYFDKKNTYEKLIEEEKVLTAKLKGLDHKISLINKNDPDYLDMLYRQKFNFVTEDQIIIKLK
;
A
#
# COMPACT_ATOMS: atom_id res chain seq x y z
N MET A 1 -35.74 -39.78 23.29
CA MET A 1 -34.77 -38.71 22.97
C MET A 1 -33.52 -38.80 23.87
N LYS A 2 -32.76 -39.91 23.80
CA LYS A 2 -31.63 -40.19 24.73
C LYS A 2 -30.46 -39.19 24.61
N LEU A 3 -30.25 -38.62 23.42
CA LEU A 3 -29.19 -37.64 23.17
C LEU A 3 -29.44 -36.31 23.90
N ILE A 4 -30.68 -35.81 23.90
CA ILE A 4 -31.02 -34.55 24.59
C ILE A 4 -30.94 -34.73 26.11
N GLU A 5 -31.30 -35.91 26.63
CA GLU A 5 -31.12 -36.24 28.05
C GLU A 5 -29.65 -36.36 28.45
N SER A 6 -28.80 -36.95 27.61
CA SER A 6 -27.35 -37.05 27.88
C SER A 6 -26.67 -35.67 27.85
N LEU A 7 -27.08 -34.79 26.93
CA LEU A 7 -26.64 -33.40 26.85
C LEU A 7 -27.13 -32.58 28.06
N LYS A 8 -28.38 -32.78 28.51
CA LYS A 8 -28.91 -32.16 29.73
C LYS A 8 -28.18 -32.59 31.01
N LYS A 9 -27.59 -33.79 31.06
CA LYS A 9 -26.70 -34.21 32.16
C LYS A 9 -25.33 -33.52 32.12
N LYS A 10 -24.89 -33.03 30.95
CA LYS A 10 -23.59 -32.38 30.73
C LYS A 10 -23.71 -30.87 30.48
N LYS A 11 -24.69 -30.20 31.08
CA LYS A 11 -24.97 -28.75 30.89
C LYS A 11 -23.74 -27.86 31.06
N PHE A 12 -22.90 -28.11 32.06
CA PHE A 12 -21.69 -27.32 32.31
C PHE A 12 -20.65 -27.44 31.19
N LEU A 13 -20.46 -28.66 30.65
CA LEU A 13 -19.58 -28.89 29.51
C LEU A 13 -20.10 -28.16 28.26
N LEU A 14 -21.41 -28.23 28.03
CA LEU A 14 -22.09 -27.56 26.92
C LEU A 14 -21.91 -26.05 26.98
N PHE A 15 -22.10 -25.46 28.17
CA PHE A 15 -21.87 -24.03 28.38
C PHE A 15 -20.43 -23.63 28.06
N ASN A 16 -19.44 -24.39 28.53
CA ASN A 16 -18.03 -24.11 28.24
C ASN A 16 -17.70 -24.17 26.74
N ILE A 17 -18.28 -25.13 26.00
CA ILE A 17 -18.09 -25.22 24.55
C ILE A 17 -18.67 -23.98 23.85
N PHE A 18 -19.91 -23.60 24.16
CA PHE A 18 -20.53 -22.42 23.56
C PHE A 18 -19.81 -21.12 23.93
N PHE A 19 -19.36 -21.00 25.18
CA PHE A 19 -18.61 -19.85 25.65
C PHE A 19 -17.25 -19.73 24.93
N THR A 20 -16.54 -20.85 24.79
CA THR A 20 -15.26 -20.90 24.05
C THR A 20 -15.46 -20.57 22.58
N LEU A 21 -16.49 -21.13 21.93
CA LEU A 21 -16.83 -20.84 20.55
C LEU A 21 -17.19 -19.36 20.35
N TYR A 22 -17.96 -18.78 21.26
CA TYR A 22 -18.32 -17.37 21.20
C TYR A 22 -17.07 -16.49 21.22
N ILE A 23 -16.15 -16.73 22.16
CA ILE A 23 -14.88 -16.00 22.22
C ILE A 23 -14.07 -16.24 20.94
N GLY A 24 -13.92 -17.50 20.52
CA GLY A 24 -13.13 -17.86 19.35
C GLY A 24 -13.62 -17.20 18.05
N ILE A 25 -14.92 -17.21 17.81
CA ILE A 25 -15.52 -16.57 16.62
C ILE A 25 -15.32 -15.05 16.66
N ASN A 26 -15.55 -14.41 17.82
CA ASN A 26 -15.36 -12.96 17.97
C ASN A 26 -13.88 -12.54 17.87
N LEU A 27 -12.95 -13.43 18.19
CA LEU A 27 -11.52 -13.14 18.16
C LEU A 27 -10.92 -13.33 16.76
N ILE A 28 -11.40 -14.35 16.03
CA ILE A 28 -10.94 -14.62 14.66
C ILE A 28 -11.61 -13.67 13.65
N GLY A 29 -12.92 -13.46 13.79
CA GLY A 29 -13.74 -12.72 12.85
C GLY A 29 -14.02 -11.26 13.22
N GLY A 30 -14.77 -10.59 12.37
CA GLY A 30 -15.14 -9.17 12.54
C GLY A 30 -14.01 -8.20 12.17
N GLU A 31 -14.33 -6.90 12.20
CA GLU A 31 -13.41 -5.83 11.77
C GLU A 31 -12.18 -5.63 12.67
N ARG A 32 -12.24 -6.18 13.88
CA ARG A 32 -11.15 -6.17 14.87
C ARG A 32 -10.60 -7.56 15.15
N GLY A 33 -11.04 -8.57 14.40
CA GLY A 33 -10.54 -9.93 14.51
C GLY A 33 -9.18 -10.11 13.86
N LEU A 34 -8.59 -11.27 14.09
CA LEU A 34 -7.29 -11.66 13.55
C LEU A 34 -7.23 -11.60 12.02
N ILE A 35 -8.28 -12.05 11.32
CA ILE A 35 -8.31 -12.01 9.86
C ILE A 35 -8.19 -10.55 9.37
N SER A 36 -9.02 -9.66 9.93
CA SER A 36 -9.00 -8.25 9.57
C SER A 36 -7.66 -7.57 9.90
N TYR A 37 -7.00 -7.97 10.99
CA TYR A 37 -5.67 -7.48 11.32
C TYR A 37 -4.64 -7.78 10.21
N PHE A 38 -4.60 -9.02 9.71
CA PHE A 38 -3.65 -9.39 8.66
C PHE A 38 -3.96 -8.69 7.33
N ASP A 39 -5.24 -8.56 6.95
CA ASP A 39 -5.64 -7.84 5.74
C ASP A 39 -5.25 -6.37 5.79
N LYS A 40 -5.52 -5.71 6.92
CA LYS A 40 -5.14 -4.30 7.14
C LYS A 40 -3.64 -4.11 7.16
N LYS A 41 -2.88 -5.04 7.77
CA LYS A 41 -1.42 -5.01 7.78
C LYS A 41 -0.84 -5.11 6.36
N ASN A 42 -1.32 -6.05 5.55
CA ASN A 42 -0.90 -6.19 4.15
C ASN A 42 -1.23 -4.93 3.34
N THR A 43 -2.42 -4.36 3.55
CA THR A 43 -2.83 -3.11 2.88
C THR A 43 -1.93 -1.95 3.27
N TYR A 44 -1.59 -1.84 4.56
CA TYR A 44 -0.69 -0.82 5.07
C TYR A 44 0.72 -0.93 4.48
N GLU A 45 1.27 -2.15 4.38
CA GLU A 45 2.58 -2.39 3.77
C GLU A 45 2.61 -1.99 2.29
N LYS A 46 1.54 -2.30 1.54
CA LYS A 46 1.40 -1.84 0.14
C LYS A 46 1.35 -0.32 0.02
N LEU A 47 0.58 0.33 0.90
CA LEU A 47 0.48 1.80 0.91
C LEU A 47 1.83 2.46 1.22
N ILE A 48 2.65 1.88 2.10
CA ILE A 48 4.02 2.38 2.36
C ILE A 48 4.88 2.30 1.09
N GLU A 49 4.78 1.21 0.33
CA GLU A 49 5.55 1.06 -0.90
C GLU A 49 5.10 2.06 -1.97
N GLU A 50 3.79 2.21 -2.15
CA GLU A 50 3.21 3.21 -3.04
C GLU A 50 3.63 4.63 -2.65
N GLU A 51 3.57 4.97 -1.36
CA GLU A 51 4.00 6.26 -0.84
C GLU A 51 5.45 6.55 -1.22
N LYS A 52 6.38 5.60 -0.98
CA LYS A 52 7.80 5.77 -1.35
C LYS A 52 7.98 6.06 -2.83
N VAL A 53 7.27 5.32 -3.71
CA VAL A 53 7.34 5.52 -5.16
C VAL A 53 6.80 6.91 -5.54
N LEU A 54 5.66 7.31 -4.98
CA LEU A 54 5.06 8.61 -5.24
C LEU A 54 5.93 9.76 -4.74
N THR A 55 6.51 9.66 -3.53
CA THR A 55 7.42 10.66 -2.98
C THR A 55 8.68 10.83 -3.85
N ALA A 56 9.24 9.73 -4.36
CA ALA A 56 10.38 9.80 -5.28
C ALA A 56 10.02 10.50 -6.60
N LYS A 57 8.85 10.18 -7.18
CA LYS A 57 8.33 10.85 -8.38
C LYS A 57 8.10 12.34 -8.13
N LEU A 58 7.49 12.70 -7.00
CA LEU A 58 7.22 14.08 -6.62
C LEU A 58 8.52 14.88 -6.50
N LYS A 59 9.53 14.34 -5.80
CA LYS A 59 10.86 14.97 -5.69
C LYS A 59 11.50 15.19 -7.06
N GLY A 60 11.34 14.25 -7.98
CA GLY A 60 11.81 14.39 -9.36
C GLY A 60 11.11 15.52 -10.12
N LEU A 61 9.79 15.66 -9.95
CA LEU A 61 9.02 16.75 -10.53
C LEU A 61 9.38 18.11 -9.91
N ASP A 62 9.53 18.19 -8.59
CA ASP A 62 9.93 19.41 -7.89
C ASP A 62 11.31 19.90 -8.36
N HIS A 63 12.23 18.97 -8.57
CA HIS A 63 13.54 19.30 -9.14
C HIS A 63 13.42 19.89 -10.55
N LYS A 64 12.63 19.26 -11.43
CA LYS A 64 12.36 19.77 -12.79
C LYS A 64 11.72 21.17 -12.75
N ILE A 65 10.71 21.38 -11.90
CA ILE A 65 10.07 22.68 -11.72
C ILE A 65 11.08 23.72 -11.23
N SER A 66 11.97 23.35 -10.30
CA SER A 66 13.02 24.25 -9.82
C SER A 66 13.97 24.69 -10.92
N LEU A 67 14.36 23.79 -11.84
CA LEU A 67 15.21 24.12 -12.99
C LEU A 67 14.53 25.13 -13.92
N ILE A 68 13.23 24.94 -14.20
CA ILE A 68 12.44 25.89 -15.00
C ILE A 68 12.38 27.25 -14.30
N ASN A 69 12.05 27.29 -13.01
CA ASN A 69 11.93 28.54 -12.25
C ASN A 69 13.25 29.32 -12.16
N LYS A 70 14.38 28.61 -12.17
CA LYS A 70 15.72 29.22 -12.20
C LYS A 70 16.15 29.67 -13.60
N ASN A 71 15.33 29.44 -14.63
CA ASN A 71 15.69 29.60 -16.04
C ASN A 71 17.02 28.91 -16.38
N ASP A 72 17.20 27.68 -15.90
CA ASP A 72 18.41 26.91 -16.17
C ASP A 72 18.58 26.71 -17.70
N PRO A 73 19.66 27.24 -18.30
CA PRO A 73 19.77 27.32 -19.76
C PRO A 73 19.93 25.94 -20.40
N ASP A 74 20.61 25.01 -19.74
CA ASP A 74 20.82 23.65 -20.23
C ASP A 74 19.50 22.85 -20.19
N TYR A 75 18.75 22.99 -19.10
CA TYR A 75 17.44 22.34 -18.96
C TYR A 75 16.40 22.88 -19.95
N LEU A 76 16.35 24.21 -20.16
CA LEU A 76 15.45 24.82 -21.14
C LEU A 76 15.83 24.43 -22.58
N ASP A 77 17.11 24.43 -22.94
CA ASP A 77 17.58 23.97 -24.26
C ASP A 77 17.18 22.50 -24.51
N MET A 78 17.36 21.63 -23.49
CA MET A 78 16.90 20.23 -23.55
C MET A 78 15.38 20.15 -23.78
N LEU A 79 14.57 20.93 -23.06
CA LEU A 79 13.11 20.95 -23.24
C LEU A 79 12.71 21.40 -24.64
N TYR A 80 13.34 22.45 -25.18
CA TYR A 80 13.08 22.89 -26.55
C TYR A 80 13.45 21.81 -27.57
N ARG A 81 14.60 21.15 -27.42
CA ARG A 81 15.01 20.05 -28.30
C ARG A 81 14.01 18.90 -28.29
N GLN A 82 13.56 18.49 -27.10
CA GLN A 82 12.53 17.45 -26.96
C GLN A 82 11.23 17.88 -27.63
N LYS A 83 10.78 19.12 -27.42
CA LYS A 83 9.53 19.63 -28.01
C LYS A 83 9.54 19.66 -29.53
N PHE A 84 10.70 19.92 -30.14
CA PHE A 84 10.86 19.99 -31.59
C PHE A 84 11.44 18.70 -32.21
N ASN A 85 11.51 17.60 -31.45
CA ASN A 85 12.08 16.31 -31.87
C ASN A 85 13.51 16.42 -32.45
N PHE A 86 14.33 17.33 -31.92
CA PHE A 86 15.74 17.47 -32.31
C PHE A 86 16.68 16.44 -31.64
N VAL A 87 16.14 15.56 -30.79
CA VAL A 87 16.88 14.52 -30.06
C VAL A 87 16.02 13.25 -30.02
N THR A 88 16.64 12.09 -30.27
CA THR A 88 16.05 10.76 -30.02
C THR A 88 16.34 10.31 -28.58
N GLU A 89 15.49 9.46 -28.00
CA GLU A 89 15.50 9.13 -26.56
C GLU A 89 16.86 8.67 -25.99
N ASP A 90 17.76 8.18 -26.84
CA ASP A 90 19.06 7.60 -26.46
C ASP A 90 20.29 8.47 -26.83
N GLN A 91 20.10 9.69 -27.32
CA GLN A 91 21.21 10.55 -27.75
C GLN A 91 21.51 11.70 -26.78
N ILE A 92 22.76 11.76 -26.32
CA ILE A 92 23.29 12.86 -25.49
C ILE A 92 24.14 13.77 -26.36
N ILE A 93 23.70 15.02 -26.53
CA ILE A 93 24.47 16.04 -27.26
C ILE A 93 25.23 16.88 -26.24
N ILE A 94 26.57 16.80 -26.29
CA ILE A 94 27.45 17.58 -25.42
C ILE A 94 27.97 18.78 -26.21
N LYS A 95 27.71 19.98 -25.72
CA LYS A 95 28.37 21.19 -26.23
C LYS A 95 29.80 21.22 -25.69
N LEU A 96 30.77 20.95 -26.57
CA LEU A 96 32.18 21.19 -26.26
C LEU A 96 32.47 22.69 -26.47
N LYS A 97 33.14 23.30 -25.49
CA LYS A 97 33.53 24.70 -25.50
C LYS A 97 34.78 24.91 -26.35
#